data_AF-A0A0A9WZ89-F1
#
_entry.id   AF-A0A0A9WZ89-F1
#
_cell.length_a   1.000
_cell.length_b   1.000
_cell.length_c   1.000
_cell.angle_alpha   90.00
_cell.angle_beta   90.00
_cell.angle_gamma   90.00
#
_symmetry.space_group_name_H-M   'P 1'
#
loop_
_entity.id
_entity.type
_entity.pdbx_description
1 polymer ?
#
loop_
_entity_poly.entity_id
_entity_poly.type
_entity_poly.pdbx_seq_one_letter_code
_entity_poly.pdbx_strand_id
1 'polypeptide(L)'
;MLANLSMTIHSEPKNILVIGGGDGGVVREVLRHNRSGKDTATKAGEEGDCVKSVELVDIDGDVVEQSKVHFPKISSELGNPVVKVTIEDAVAFVDRVSDASYDIVIIDTTDP
;
A
#
# COMPACT_ATOMS: atom_id res chain seq x y z
N MET A 1 -6.62 10.67 -3.88
CA MET A 1 -5.67 11.81 -3.80
C MET A 1 -4.46 11.45 -2.95
N LEU A 2 -4.67 10.85 -1.77
CA LEU A 2 -3.65 10.56 -0.77
C LEU A 2 -2.40 9.83 -1.32
N ALA A 3 -2.56 8.77 -2.10
CA ALA A 3 -1.43 8.06 -2.72
C ALA A 3 -0.76 8.84 -3.87
N ASN A 4 -1.54 9.49 -4.73
CA ASN A 4 -1.03 9.95 -6.03
C ASN A 4 0.04 11.04 -5.93
N LEU A 5 -0.05 11.95 -4.95
CA LEU A 5 0.92 13.03 -4.81
C LEU A 5 2.33 12.50 -4.53
N SER A 6 2.49 11.66 -3.52
CA SER A 6 3.77 11.07 -3.13
C SER A 6 4.30 10.14 -4.23
N MET A 7 3.44 9.28 -4.77
CA MET A 7 3.82 8.32 -5.81
C MET A 7 4.24 8.96 -7.15
N THR A 8 3.71 10.14 -7.48
CA THR A 8 4.05 10.83 -8.75
C THR A 8 5.34 11.65 -8.65
N ILE A 9 5.66 12.18 -7.46
CA ILE A 9 6.82 13.07 -7.27
C ILE A 9 8.10 12.26 -7.01
N HIS A 10 7.99 11.11 -6.36
CA HIS A 10 9.14 10.25 -6.10
C HIS A 10 9.63 9.59 -7.39
N SER A 11 10.93 9.68 -7.68
CA SER A 11 11.48 9.21 -8.97
C SER A 11 11.41 7.69 -9.14
N GLU A 12 11.49 6.93 -8.05
CA GLU A 12 11.52 5.47 -8.09
C GLU A 12 10.95 4.85 -6.80
N PRO A 13 9.62 4.93 -6.56
CA PRO A 13 9.01 4.45 -5.31
C PRO A 13 8.88 2.92 -5.30
N LYS A 14 9.72 2.22 -4.53
CA LYS A 14 9.80 0.75 -4.49
C LYS A 14 9.12 0.13 -3.28
N ASN A 15 9.41 0.62 -2.10
CA ASN A 15 8.90 0.08 -0.84
C ASN A 15 7.97 1.09 -0.19
N ILE A 16 6.69 0.76 -0.10
CA ILE A 16 5.64 1.67 0.34
C ILE A 16 5.05 1.14 1.65
N LEU A 17 4.95 1.99 2.65
CA LEU A 17 4.20 1.73 3.88
C LEU A 17 2.88 2.50 3.83
N VAL A 18 1.77 1.82 4.10
CA VAL A 18 0.45 2.42 4.31
C VAL A 18 0.02 2.12 5.75
N ILE A 19 -0.22 3.16 6.54
CA ILE A 19 -0.71 3.06 7.92
C ILE A 19 -2.19 3.42 7.94
N GLY A 20 -3.02 2.51 8.45
CA GLY A 20 -4.47 2.63 8.39
C GLY A 20 -5.02 2.42 6.98
N GLY A 21 -6.29 2.79 6.79
CA GLY A 21 -7.02 2.65 5.55
C GLY A 21 -7.91 1.40 5.54
N GLY A 22 -7.39 0.23 5.92
CA GLY A 22 -8.11 -1.04 6.13
C GLY A 22 -8.84 -1.64 4.91
N ASP A 23 -9.55 -0.82 4.15
CA ASP A 23 -10.35 -1.13 2.98
C ASP A 23 -9.52 -1.45 1.73
N GLY A 24 -8.23 -1.11 1.75
CA GLY A 24 -7.28 -1.31 0.66
C GLY A 24 -7.38 -0.29 -0.48
N GLY A 25 -8.16 0.78 -0.34
CA GLY A 25 -8.33 1.82 -1.36
C GLY A 25 -7.03 2.53 -1.68
N VAL A 26 -6.26 2.92 -0.66
CA VAL A 26 -4.93 3.53 -0.82
C VAL A 26 -3.96 2.55 -1.48
N VAL A 27 -3.90 1.30 -1.01
CA VAL A 27 -3.07 0.23 -1.59
C VAL A 27 -3.38 0.04 -3.07
N ARG A 28 -4.67 0.00 -3.44
CA ARG A 28 -5.10 -0.12 -4.84
C ARG A 28 -4.64 1.05 -5.70
N GLU A 29 -4.65 2.27 -5.17
CA GLU A 29 -4.14 3.44 -5.90
C GLU A 29 -2.61 3.44 -5.99
N VAL A 30 -1.87 2.97 -4.96
CA VAL A 30 -0.41 2.79 -5.02
C VAL A 30 -0.03 1.84 -6.17
N LEU A 31 -0.69 0.68 -6.27
CA LEU A 31 -0.40 -0.30 -7.32
C LEU A 31 -0.80 0.13 -8.73
N ARG A 32 -1.57 1.21 -8.89
CA ARG A 32 -1.80 1.81 -10.23
C ARG A 32 -0.54 2.41 -10.83
N HIS A 33 0.43 2.83 -10.01
CA HIS A 33 1.66 3.46 -10.49
C HIS A 33 2.61 2.49 -11.19
N ASN A 34 2.51 1.17 -10.90
CA ASN A 34 3.18 0.13 -11.69
C ASN A 34 2.71 0.12 -13.15
N ARG A 35 1.45 0.47 -13.39
CA ARG A 35 0.85 0.46 -14.74
C ARG A 35 1.17 1.72 -15.57
N SER A 36 1.92 2.68 -15.02
CA SER A 36 2.22 3.97 -15.65
C SER A 36 3.56 4.01 -16.40
N GLY A 37 4.29 2.90 -16.49
CA GLY A 37 5.36 2.73 -17.48
C GLY A 37 4.79 2.80 -18.89
N LYS A 38 5.53 3.40 -19.82
CA LYS A 38 5.13 3.67 -21.23
C LYS A 38 4.73 2.45 -22.07
N ASP A 39 4.76 1.24 -21.52
CA ASP A 39 4.29 0.02 -22.17
C ASP A 39 3.36 -0.75 -21.22
N THR A 40 2.08 -0.72 -21.55
CA THR A 40 0.97 -1.24 -20.76
C THR A 40 0.92 -2.77 -20.80
N ALA A 41 1.69 -3.48 -19.96
CA ALA A 41 1.48 -4.92 -19.72
C ALA A 41 2.21 -5.54 -18.52
N THR A 42 3.02 -4.82 -17.75
CA THR A 42 3.78 -5.45 -16.66
C THR A 42 2.90 -5.79 -15.46
N LYS A 43 3.03 -7.02 -14.98
CA LYS A 43 2.43 -7.48 -13.72
C LYS A 43 3.33 -7.10 -12.56
N ALA A 44 2.73 -6.70 -11.45
CA ALA A 44 3.43 -6.39 -10.18
C ALA A 44 4.52 -7.44 -9.87
N GLY A 45 5.79 -7.01 -9.91
CA GLY A 45 6.98 -7.85 -9.66
C GLY A 45 7.83 -8.18 -10.89
N GLU A 46 7.50 -7.67 -12.08
CA GLU A 46 8.28 -7.85 -13.31
C GLU A 46 9.33 -6.73 -13.52
N GLU A 47 10.32 -7.01 -14.38
CA GLU A 47 11.42 -6.10 -14.69
C GLU A 47 10.89 -4.85 -15.41
N GLY A 48 10.80 -3.73 -14.69
CA GLY A 48 10.21 -2.47 -15.16
C GLY A 48 9.17 -1.85 -14.21
N ASP A 49 8.74 -2.56 -13.17
CA ASP A 49 7.84 -2.02 -12.15
C ASP A 49 8.56 -1.09 -11.16
N CYS A 50 7.89 0.02 -10.81
CA CYS A 50 8.40 0.92 -9.78
C CYS A 50 8.19 0.34 -8.37
N VAL A 51 6.98 -0.16 -8.05
CA VAL A 51 6.62 -0.69 -6.73
C VAL A 51 6.95 -2.17 -6.60
N LYS A 52 7.82 -2.49 -5.64
CA LYS A 52 8.27 -3.85 -5.31
C LYS A 52 7.59 -4.43 -4.07
N SER A 53 7.22 -3.58 -3.11
CA SER A 53 6.51 -4.00 -1.90
C SER A 53 5.58 -2.90 -1.41
N VAL A 54 4.42 -3.32 -0.91
CA VAL A 54 3.47 -2.47 -0.19
C VAL A 54 3.12 -3.17 1.11
N GLU A 55 3.35 -2.53 2.24
CA GLU A 55 2.92 -3.03 3.54
C GLU A 55 1.77 -2.16 4.06
N LEU A 56 0.60 -2.77 4.22
CA LEU A 56 -0.55 -2.17 4.89
C LEU A 56 -0.52 -2.59 6.36
N VAL A 57 -0.40 -1.61 7.25
CA VAL A 57 -0.49 -1.82 8.70
C VAL A 57 -1.80 -1.23 9.18
N ASP A 58 -2.70 -2.09 9.65
CA ASP A 58 -3.97 -1.66 10.23
C ASP A 58 -4.14 -2.30 11.62
N ILE A 59 -4.72 -1.57 12.57
CA ILE A 59 -4.88 -2.06 13.93
C ILE A 59 -6.02 -3.08 14.03
N ASP A 60 -7.00 -3.01 13.12
CA ASP A 60 -8.23 -3.80 13.19
C ASP A 60 -8.36 -4.76 11.99
N GLY A 61 -8.12 -6.04 12.25
CA GLY A 61 -8.26 -7.10 11.25
C GLY A 61 -9.70 -7.29 10.76
N ASP A 62 -10.70 -6.98 11.59
CA ASP A 62 -12.10 -7.11 11.19
C ASP A 62 -12.45 -6.08 10.12
N VAL A 63 -11.91 -4.85 10.20
CA VAL A 63 -12.10 -3.83 9.15
C VAL A 63 -11.58 -4.34 7.81
N VAL A 64 -10.40 -4.96 7.79
CA VAL A 64 -9.79 -5.53 6.56
C VAL A 64 -10.67 -6.65 6.00
N GLU A 65 -11.09 -7.60 6.83
CA GLU A 65 -11.88 -8.75 6.38
C GLU A 65 -13.28 -8.34 5.92
N GLN A 66 -13.96 -7.47 6.67
CA GLN A 66 -15.26 -6.93 6.25
C GLN A 66 -15.14 -6.12 4.97
N SER A 67 -14.03 -5.40 4.76
CA SER A 67 -13.82 -4.66 3.52
C SER A 67 -13.67 -5.57 2.30
N LYS A 68 -13.02 -6.74 2.45
CA LYS A 68 -12.96 -7.74 1.37
C LYS A 68 -14.34 -8.26 0.98
N VAL A 69 -15.25 -8.40 1.94
CA VAL A 69 -16.62 -8.89 1.72
C VAL A 69 -17.53 -7.80 1.14
N HIS A 70 -17.51 -6.60 1.73
CA HIS A 70 -18.48 -5.55 1.43
C HIS A 70 -17.99 -4.56 0.37
N PHE A 71 -16.68 -4.38 0.23
CA PHE A 71 -16.05 -3.48 -0.74
C PHE A 71 -15.05 -4.20 -1.67
N PRO A 72 -15.43 -5.32 -2.33
CA PRO A 72 -14.49 -6.17 -3.08
C PRO A 72 -13.77 -5.47 -4.23
N LYS A 73 -14.34 -4.37 -4.76
CA LYS A 73 -13.69 -3.53 -5.79
C LYS A 73 -12.63 -2.60 -5.22
N ILE A 74 -12.77 -2.20 -3.95
CA ILE A 74 -11.82 -1.32 -3.25
C ILE A 74 -10.66 -2.18 -2.75
N SER A 75 -10.97 -3.30 -2.09
CA SER A 75 -10.01 -4.24 -1.53
C SER A 75 -9.35 -5.18 -2.54
N SER A 76 -9.59 -5.00 -3.84
CA SER A 76 -9.25 -5.97 -4.89
C SER A 76 -7.76 -6.28 -4.99
N GLU A 77 -6.92 -5.36 -4.52
CA GLU A 77 -5.45 -5.48 -4.57
C GLU A 77 -4.85 -5.97 -3.25
N LEU A 78 -5.65 -6.17 -2.18
CA LEU A 78 -5.13 -6.68 -0.90
C LEU A 78 -4.61 -8.12 -0.99
N GLY A 79 -4.99 -8.87 -2.02
CA GLY A 79 -4.46 -10.20 -2.32
C GLY A 79 -3.29 -10.21 -3.31
N ASN A 80 -2.78 -9.04 -3.71
CA ASN A 80 -1.66 -8.95 -4.65
C ASN A 80 -0.37 -9.47 -3.99
N PRO A 81 0.47 -10.25 -4.70
CA PRO A 81 1.70 -10.84 -4.12
C PRO A 81 2.71 -9.82 -3.58
N VAL A 82 2.68 -8.57 -4.07
CA VAL A 82 3.56 -7.51 -3.53
C VAL A 82 2.96 -6.78 -2.33
N VAL A 83 1.73 -7.12 -1.93
CA VAL A 83 1.04 -6.53 -0.79
C VAL A 83 1.13 -7.46 0.41
N LYS A 84 1.61 -6.92 1.53
CA LYS A 84 1.55 -7.55 2.83
C LYS A 84 0.60 -6.78 3.72
N VAL A 85 -0.38 -7.47 4.29
CA VAL A 85 -1.27 -6.90 5.32
C VAL A 85 -0.79 -7.36 6.69
N THR A 86 -0.47 -6.41 7.55
CA THR A 86 -0.02 -6.62 8.94
C THR A 86 -1.07 -6.05 9.88
N ILE A 87 -1.64 -6.90 10.74
CA ILE A 87 -2.62 -6.47 11.73
C ILE A 87 -1.91 -6.13 13.03
N GLU A 88 -1.67 -4.84 13.26
CA GLU A 88 -0.88 -4.34 14.40
C GLU A 88 -1.07 -2.84 14.65
N ASP A 89 -0.78 -2.40 15.88
CA ASP A 89 -0.57 -0.99 16.18
C ASP A 89 0.60 -0.39 15.38
N ALA A 90 0.33 0.71 14.69
CA ALA A 90 1.30 1.32 13.78
C ALA A 90 2.50 1.96 14.50
N VAL A 91 2.33 2.44 15.74
CA VAL A 91 3.43 3.04 16.50
C VAL A 91 4.43 1.97 16.89
N ALA A 92 3.95 0.85 17.43
CA ALA A 92 4.77 -0.31 17.76
C ALA A 92 5.44 -0.91 16.50
N PHE A 93 4.73 -0.95 15.37
CA PHE A 93 5.26 -1.39 14.10
C PHE A 93 6.43 -0.51 13.64
N VAL A 94 6.27 0.81 13.67
CA VAL A 94 7.30 1.75 13.20
C VAL A 94 8.53 1.75 14.11
N ASP A 95 8.37 1.56 15.43
CA ASP A 95 9.48 1.54 16.39
C ASP A 95 10.46 0.36 16.18
N ARG A 96 10.00 -0.74 15.58
CA ARG A 96 10.83 -1.95 15.36
C ARG A 96 11.37 -2.12 13.95
N VAL A 97 10.79 -1.44 12.95
CA VAL A 97 11.27 -1.58 11.56
C VAL A 97 12.61 -0.87 11.41
N SER A 98 13.49 -1.43 10.59
CA SER A 98 14.81 -0.84 10.37
C SER A 98 14.71 0.52 9.70
N ASP A 99 15.66 1.41 10.02
CA ASP A 99 15.82 2.69 9.35
C ASP A 99 15.90 2.53 7.82
N ALA A 100 15.36 3.50 7.10
CA ALA A 100 15.38 3.56 5.63
C ALA A 100 14.78 2.33 4.92
N SER A 101 13.81 1.65 5.54
CA SER A 101 13.12 0.49 4.94
C SER A 101 12.08 0.85 3.87
N TYR A 102 11.53 2.08 3.91
CA TYR A 102 10.46 2.52 3.03
C TYR A 102 10.82 3.82 2.32
N ASP A 103 10.48 3.91 1.03
CA ASP A 103 10.68 5.12 0.21
C ASP A 103 9.55 6.13 0.44
N ILE A 104 8.33 5.61 0.67
CA ILE A 104 7.12 6.41 0.90
C ILE A 104 6.36 5.81 2.07
N VAL A 105 5.92 6.68 2.98
CA VAL A 105 4.96 6.36 4.05
C VAL A 105 3.69 7.17 3.82
N ILE A 106 2.54 6.50 3.77
CA ILE A 106 1.22 7.11 3.65
C ILE A 106 0.43 6.82 4.93
N ILE A 107 -0.03 7.87 5.61
CA ILE A 107 -0.82 7.77 6.84
C ILE A 107 -2.28 8.07 6.48
N ASP A 108 -3.11 7.04 6.46
CA ASP A 108 -4.55 7.06 6.18
C ASP A 108 -5.32 6.68 7.45
N THR A 109 -5.15 7.51 8.48
CA THR A 109 -5.78 7.30 9.79
C THR A 109 -7.00 8.19 9.96
N THR A 110 -7.88 7.81 10.88
CA THR A 110 -8.94 8.70 11.37
C THR A 110 -8.35 9.90 12.12
N ASP A 111 -9.21 10.89 12.42
CA ASP A 111 -8.81 12.07 13.19
C ASP A 111 -8.24 11.69 14.59
N PRO A 112 -7.31 12.50 15.13
CA PRO A 112 -6.74 12.32 16.48
C PRO A 112 -7.76 12.43 17.62
#